data_AF-A0A945GK26-F1
#
_entry.id   AF-A0A945GK26-F1
#
_cell.length_a   1.000
_cell.length_b   1.000
_cell.length_c   1.000
_cell.angle_alpha   90.00
_cell.angle_beta   90.00
_cell.angle_gamma   90.00
#
_symmetry.space_group_name_H-M   'P 1'
#
loop_
_entity.id
_entity.type
_entity.pdbx_description
1 polymer ?
#
loop_
_entity_poly.entity_id
_entity_poly.type
_entity_poly.pdbx_seq_one_letter_code
_entity_poly.pdbx_strand_id
1 'polypeptide(L)' 'MTTIAILGAAGNMGTRATNALKNDPDCELLYVEAGEAGMEKLREGGLTPTPMEE' A
#
# COMPACT_ATOMS: atom_id res chain seq x y z
N MET A 1 1.85 2.65 17.59
CA MET A 1 1.40 1.75 16.51
C MET A 1 0.04 2.17 16.00
N THR A 2 0.01 2.70 14.78
CA THR A 2 -1.18 3.17 14.07
C THR A 2 -1.29 2.40 12.76
N THR A 3 -2.43 1.76 12.53
CA THR A 3 -2.71 1.07 11.27
C THR A 3 -3.27 2.06 10.26
N ILE A 4 -2.66 2.12 9.07
CA ILE A 4 -3.01 3.08 8.01
C ILE A 4 -3.30 2.32 6.73
N ALA A 5 -4.50 2.47 6.19
CA ALA A 5 -4.84 2.00 4.86
C ALA A 5 -4.51 3.06 3.81
N ILE A 6 -3.68 2.70 2.83
CA ILE A 6 -3.36 3.55 1.68
C ILE A 6 -4.21 3.08 0.50
N LEU A 7 -5.27 3.81 0.20
CA LEU A 7 -6.11 3.59 -0.97
C LEU A 7 -5.37 4.12 -2.22
N GLY A 8 -5.26 3.28 -3.25
CA GLY A 8 -4.49 3.60 -4.46
C GLY A 8 -2.98 3.50 -4.21
N ALA A 9 -2.54 2.50 -3.44
CA ALA A 9 -1.16 2.33 -3.00
C ALA A 9 -0.16 2.17 -4.17
N ALA A 10 -0.61 1.70 -5.34
CA ALA A 10 0.23 1.57 -6.54
C ALA A 10 0.22 2.82 -7.44
N GLY A 11 -0.62 3.81 -7.12
CA GLY A 11 -0.64 5.10 -7.80
C GLY A 11 0.57 5.99 -7.46
N ASN A 12 0.77 7.07 -8.21
CA ASN A 12 1.91 7.98 -7.98
C ASN A 12 1.90 8.55 -6.54
N MET A 13 0.76 9.01 -6.06
CA MET A 13 0.64 9.51 -4.68
C MET A 13 0.75 8.39 -3.63
N GLY A 14 0.07 7.26 -3.85
CA GLY A 14 0.12 6.12 -2.92
C GLY A 14 1.52 5.55 -2.76
N THR A 15 2.27 5.41 -3.86
CA THR A 15 3.66 4.94 -3.83
C THR A 15 4.56 5.87 -3.02
N ARG A 16 4.35 7.19 -3.14
CA ARG A 16 5.10 8.18 -2.34
C ARG A 16 4.77 8.09 -0.85
N ALA A 17 3.49 7.95 -0.51
CA ALA A 17 3.06 7.77 0.89
C ALA A 17 3.62 6.47 1.48
N THR A 18 3.50 5.35 0.76
CA THR A 18 4.08 4.06 1.12
C THR A 18 5.58 4.16 1.38
N ASN A 19 6.34 4.78 0.47
CA ASN A 19 7.80 4.90 0.63
C ASN A 19 8.20 5.78 1.82
N ALA A 20 7.38 6.76 2.20
CA ALA A 20 7.64 7.60 3.35
C ALA A 20 7.38 6.86 4.68
N LEU A 21 6.39 5.97 4.72
CA LEU A 21 5.89 5.39 5.97
C LEU A 21 6.29 3.92 6.20
N LYS A 22 6.63 3.14 5.16
CA LYS A 22 6.81 1.68 5.26
C LYS A 22 7.92 1.21 6.20
N ASN A 23 8.85 2.09 6.55
CA ASN A 23 9.97 1.80 7.44
C ASN A 23 9.77 2.39 8.84
N ASP A 24 8.64 3.06 9.10
CA ASP A 24 8.34 3.63 10.40
C ASP A 24 7.79 2.52 11.31
N PRO A 25 8.47 2.19 12.42
CA PRO A 25 8.04 1.13 13.33
C PRO A 25 6.71 1.44 14.04
N ASP A 26 6.28 2.71 14.06
CA ASP A 26 5.00 3.11 14.64
C ASP A 26 3.83 2.99 13.65
N CYS A 27 4.09 2.65 12.38
CA CYS A 27 3.08 2.53 11.34
C CYS A 27 2.96 1.09 10.82
N GLU A 28 1.73 0.57 10.83
CA GLU A 28 1.39 -0.64 10.09
C GLU A 28 0.60 -0.23 8.84
N LEU A 29 1.10 -0.58 7.65
CA LEU A 29 0.50 -0.15 6.39
C LEU A 29 -0.31 -1.27 5.73
N LEU A 30 -1.52 -0.94 5.30
CA LEU A 30 -2.36 -1.77 4.43
C LEU A 30 -2.37 -1.18 3.03
N TYR A 31 -1.96 -1.95 2.03
CA TYR A 31 -1.78 -1.47 0.65
C TYR A 31 -2.98 -1.85 -0.19
N VAL A 32 -3.92 -0.92 -0.36
CA VAL A 32 -5.18 -1.19 -1.06
C VAL A 32 -5.10 -0.66 -2.49
N GLU A 33 -5.49 -1.50 -3.44
CA GLU A 33 -5.51 -1.14 -4.86
C GLU A 33 -6.65 -1.87 -5.59
N ALA A 34 -7.28 -1.19 -6.55
CA ALA A 34 -8.48 -1.70 -7.21
C ALA A 34 -8.18 -2.49 -8.51
N GLY A 35 -7.06 -2.18 -9.18
CA GLY A 35 -6.72 -2.77 -10.47
C GLY A 35 -5.64 -3.85 -10.38
N GLU A 36 -5.78 -4.93 -11.18
CA GLU A 36 -4.79 -6.02 -11.24
C GLU A 36 -3.37 -5.52 -11.53
N ALA A 37 -3.21 -4.57 -12.45
CA ALA A 37 -1.92 -3.97 -12.77
C ALA A 37 -1.29 -3.23 -11.57
N GLY A 38 -2.11 -2.64 -10.70
CA GLY A 38 -1.63 -2.00 -9.48
C GLY A 38 -1.26 -3.04 -8.40
N MET A 39 -2.06 -4.10 -8.29
CA MET A 39 -1.76 -5.24 -7.41
C MET A 39 -0.44 -5.93 -7.79
N GLU A 40 -0.17 -6.09 -9.09
CA GLU A 40 1.08 -6.64 -9.59
C GLU A 40 2.27 -5.72 -9.27
N LYS A 41 2.16 -4.41 -9.50
CA LYS A 41 3.19 -3.43 -9.11
C LYS A 41 3.53 -3.48 -7.63
N LEU A 42 2.53 -3.64 -6.76
CA LEU A 42 2.76 -3.79 -5.32
C LEU A 42 3.59 -5.06 -5.05
N ARG A 43 3.24 -6.19 -5.65
CA ARG A 43 3.96 -7.47 -5.49
C ARG A 43 5.40 -7.40 -6.02
N GLU A 44 5.61 -6.80 -7.19
CA GLU A 44 6.94 -6.54 -7.76
C GLU A 44 7.80 -5.67 -6.82
N GLY A 45 7.16 -4.72 -6.12
CA GLY A 45 7.78 -3.88 -5.09
C GLY A 45 7.98 -4.56 -3.73
N GLY A 46 7.67 -5.86 -3.61
CA GLY A 46 7.77 -6.61 -2.35
C GLY A 46 6.68 -6.27 -1.32
N LEU A 47 5.58 -5.64 -1.76
CA LEU A 47 4.45 -5.27 -0.93
C LEU A 47 3.30 -6.26 -1.13
N THR A 48 2.63 -6.61 -0.03
CA THR A 48 1.45 -7.49 -0.07
C THR A 48 0.20 -6.64 -0.20
N PRO A 49 -0.56 -6.74 -1.31
CA PRO A 49 -1.81 -6.00 -1.43
C PRO A 49 -2.86 -6.50 -0.42
N THR A 50 -3.61 -5.56 0.15
CA THR A 50 -4.73 -5.83 1.05
C THR A 50 -6.03 -5.71 0.25
N PRO A 51 -6.88 -6.75 0.20
CA PRO A 51 -8.19 -6.64 -0.42
C PRO A 51 -9.05 -5.64 0.35
N MET A 52 -9.81 -4.83 -0.38
CA MET A 52 -10.85 -3.99 0.22
C MET A 52 -12.10 -4.86 0.36
N GLU A 53 -12.46 -5.20 1.59
CA GLU A 53 -13.80 -5.73 1.88
C GLU A 53 -14.79 -4.55 1.82
N GLU A 54 -15.95 -4.76 1.18
CA GLU A 54 -17.04 -3.77 1.09
C GLU A 54 -17.75 -3.56 2.44
#